data_AF-A0A933H8A7-F1
#
_entry.id   AF-A0A933H8A7-F1
#
_cell.length_a   1.000
_cell.length_b   1.000
_cell.length_c   1.000
_cell.angle_alpha   90.00
_cell.angle_beta   90.00
_cell.angle_gamma   90.00
#
_symmetry.space_group_name_H-M   'P 1'
#
loop_
_entity.id
_entity.type
_entity.pdbx_description
1 polymer ?
#
loop_
_entity_poly.entity_id
_entity_poly.type
_entity_poly.pdbx_seq_one_letter_code
_entity_poly.pdbx_strand_id
1 'polypeptide(L)'
;MKRNIQIASLILSSYFFISLSSYLSAAAPLRVNFQGKLDESGQPVTGTKNFIFKIYDASSGGNLVWTSQTHSVSITNGIFSVVLQTGTPVDISTSTFSGPRYVEITIDGTTLSPREEIVSAPYSLVAQSLSSDAIVNWNALTSVPAGFADGAAGHITKRSHVLCIVRNSEYI
;
A
#
# COMPACT_ATOMS: atom_id res chain seq x y z
N MET A 1 45.89 -14.66 -33.76
CA MET A 1 44.59 -14.00 -34.08
C MET A 1 43.37 -14.76 -33.53
N LYS A 2 43.22 -16.08 -33.76
CA LYS A 2 42.08 -16.89 -33.28
C LYS A 2 41.87 -16.93 -31.75
N ARG A 3 42.94 -16.89 -30.96
CA ARG A 3 42.89 -16.96 -29.48
C ARG A 3 42.35 -15.68 -28.81
N ASN A 4 42.52 -14.52 -29.45
CA ASN A 4 42.06 -13.22 -28.94
C ASN A 4 40.56 -13.00 -29.20
N ILE A 5 40.04 -13.60 -30.29
CA ILE A 5 38.62 -13.59 -30.65
C ILE A 5 37.79 -14.46 -29.68
N GLN A 6 38.36 -15.58 -29.21
CA GLN A 6 37.71 -16.46 -28.23
C GLN A 6 37.57 -15.81 -26.84
N ILE A 7 38.60 -15.05 -26.40
CA ILE A 7 38.57 -14.33 -25.12
C ILE A 7 37.57 -13.16 -25.18
N ALA A 8 37.48 -12.46 -26.32
CA ALA A 8 36.50 -11.39 -26.51
C ALA A 8 35.04 -11.90 -26.48
N SER A 9 34.79 -13.09 -27.02
CA SER A 9 33.47 -13.74 -27.00
C SER A 9 33.02 -14.14 -25.58
N LEU A 10 33.95 -14.66 -24.76
CA LEU A 10 33.70 -15.02 -23.36
C LEU A 10 33.44 -13.82 -22.44
N ILE A 11 34.07 -12.68 -22.70
CA ILE A 11 33.84 -11.45 -21.93
C ILE A 11 32.49 -10.84 -22.30
N LEU A 12 32.12 -10.88 -23.58
CA LEU A 12 30.85 -10.31 -24.07
C LEU A 12 29.62 -11.10 -23.59
N SER A 13 29.72 -12.43 -23.46
CA SER A 13 28.63 -13.26 -22.92
C SER A 13 28.41 -13.07 -21.42
N SER A 14 29.47 -12.81 -20.66
CA SER A 14 29.40 -12.48 -19.22
C SER A 14 28.67 -11.15 -18.97
N TYR A 15 28.91 -10.13 -19.81
CA TYR A 15 28.18 -8.85 -19.75
C TYR A 15 26.69 -8.98 -20.09
N PHE A 16 26.33 -9.90 -21.00
CA PHE A 16 24.94 -10.19 -21.35
C PHE A 16 24.17 -10.92 -20.24
N PHE A 17 24.85 -11.75 -19.46
CA PHE A 17 24.24 -12.43 -18.30
C PHE A 17 24.05 -11.50 -17.09
N ILE A 18 24.87 -10.46 -16.94
CA ILE A 18 24.76 -9.48 -15.83
C ILE A 18 23.63 -8.47 -16.10
N SER A 19 23.33 -8.13 -17.35
CA SER A 19 22.26 -7.18 -17.71
C SER A 19 20.84 -7.75 -17.60
N LEU A 20 20.69 -9.07 -17.49
CA LEU A 20 19.39 -9.74 -17.37
C LEU A 20 18.96 -9.98 -15.91
N SER A 21 19.54 -9.24 -14.97
CA SER A 21 19.03 -9.20 -13.59
C SER A 21 17.88 -8.20 -13.52
N SER A 22 16.69 -8.61 -13.96
CA SER A 22 15.48 -7.78 -13.81
C SER A 22 15.19 -7.62 -12.32
N TYR A 23 15.19 -6.38 -11.83
CA TYR A 23 14.77 -6.05 -10.48
C TYR A 23 13.27 -6.36 -10.34
N LEU A 24 12.93 -7.44 -9.64
CA LEU A 24 11.57 -7.66 -9.15
C LEU A 24 11.35 -6.70 -7.97
N SER A 25 10.77 -5.53 -8.25
CA SER A 25 10.22 -4.67 -7.20
C SER A 25 8.88 -5.25 -6.76
N ALA A 26 8.85 -5.86 -5.58
CA ALA A 26 7.61 -6.26 -4.94
C ALA A 26 7.00 -5.01 -4.27
N ALA A 27 6.24 -4.23 -5.04
CA ALA A 27 5.42 -3.17 -4.48
C ALA A 27 4.37 -3.79 -3.55
N ALA A 28 4.14 -3.16 -2.39
CA ALA A 28 3.08 -3.60 -1.48
C ALA A 28 1.73 -3.59 -2.23
N PRO A 29 0.86 -4.61 -2.04
CA PRO A 29 -0.45 -4.64 -2.69
C PRO A 29 -1.24 -3.38 -2.31
N LEU A 30 -1.66 -2.60 -3.31
CA LEU A 30 -2.43 -1.40 -3.05
C LEU A 30 -3.87 -1.77 -2.69
N ARG A 31 -4.14 -1.81 -1.39
CA ARG A 31 -5.44 -2.15 -0.81
C ARG A 31 -5.84 -1.06 0.18
N VAL A 32 -7.08 -0.62 0.10
CA VAL A 32 -7.66 0.40 0.98
C VAL A 32 -8.87 -0.20 1.66
N ASN A 33 -8.89 -0.15 2.98
CA ASN A 33 -10.03 -0.59 3.75
C ASN A 33 -11.00 0.58 3.98
N PHE A 34 -12.28 0.33 3.76
CA PHE A 34 -13.37 1.28 3.94
C PHE A 34 -14.34 0.72 4.97
N GLN A 35 -14.56 1.46 6.06
CA GLN A 35 -15.41 1.04 7.18
C GLN A 35 -16.38 2.15 7.52
N GLY A 36 -17.56 1.77 7.97
CA GLY A 36 -18.58 2.73 8.36
C GLY A 36 -19.73 2.09 9.10
N LYS A 37 -20.65 2.95 9.53
CA LYS A 37 -21.93 2.58 10.10
C LYS A 37 -23.05 3.08 9.19
N LEU A 38 -23.91 2.16 8.76
CA LEU A 38 -25.11 2.45 8.00
C LEU A 38 -26.32 2.39 8.94
N ASP A 39 -26.98 3.54 9.08
CA ASP A 39 -28.25 3.67 9.76
C ASP A 39 -29.32 4.10 8.75
N GLU A 40 -30.48 3.45 8.78
CA GLU A 40 -31.64 3.81 7.97
C GLU A 40 -32.77 4.25 8.89
N SER A 41 -33.22 5.50 8.77
CA SER A 41 -34.22 6.10 9.66
C SER A 41 -33.90 5.99 11.16
N GLY A 42 -32.61 6.06 11.51
CA GLY A 42 -32.13 5.98 12.89
C GLY A 42 -32.09 4.56 13.48
N GLN A 43 -32.27 3.51 12.65
CA GLN A 43 -32.07 2.12 13.06
C GLN A 43 -30.87 1.50 12.33
N PRO A 44 -30.02 0.73 13.03
CA PRO A 44 -28.88 0.09 12.43
C PRO A 44 -29.34 -0.98 11.43
N VAL A 45 -28.86 -0.89 10.20
CA VAL A 45 -29.19 -1.87 9.15
C VAL A 45 -28.46 -3.19 9.43
N THR A 46 -29.15 -4.32 9.26
CA THR A 46 -28.54 -5.65 9.30
C THR A 46 -28.97 -6.43 8.07
N GLY A 47 -28.02 -7.07 7.39
CA GLY A 47 -28.26 -7.83 6.16
C GLY A 47 -27.18 -7.60 5.11
N THR A 48 -27.35 -8.22 3.94
CA THR A 48 -26.42 -8.06 2.82
C THR A 48 -26.91 -6.97 1.88
N LYS A 49 -26.01 -6.06 1.51
CA LYS A 49 -26.29 -4.92 0.62
C LYS A 49 -25.22 -4.82 -0.45
N ASN A 50 -25.57 -4.28 -1.62
CA ASN A 50 -24.64 -4.08 -2.72
C ASN A 50 -24.07 -2.66 -2.68
N PHE A 51 -22.75 -2.56 -2.53
CA PHE A 51 -22.02 -1.29 -2.49
C PHE A 51 -21.27 -1.06 -3.79
N ILE A 52 -21.31 0.18 -4.27
CA ILE A 52 -20.44 0.68 -5.33
C ILE A 52 -19.77 1.95 -4.80
N PHE A 53 -18.45 2.02 -4.92
CA PHE A 53 -17.62 3.13 -4.49
C PHE A 53 -17.10 3.88 -5.70
N LYS A 54 -17.20 5.21 -5.68
CA LYS A 54 -16.62 6.08 -6.69
C LYS A 54 -15.80 7.17 -6.03
N ILE A 55 -14.70 7.54 -6.66
CA ILE A 55 -13.81 8.61 -6.20
C ILE A 55 -13.83 9.72 -7.24
N TYR A 56 -14.07 10.94 -6.77
CA TYR A 56 -14.10 12.17 -7.55
C TYR A 56 -13.02 13.15 -7.08
N ASP A 57 -12.67 14.11 -7.94
CA ASP A 57 -11.73 15.20 -7.62
C ASP A 57 -12.40 16.43 -6.97
N ALA A 58 -13.73 16.47 -6.88
CA ALA A 58 -14.51 17.55 -6.28
C ALA A 58 -15.72 17.06 -5.45
N SER A 59 -16.12 17.87 -4.47
CA SER A 59 -17.24 17.60 -3.54
C SER A 59 -18.61 17.56 -4.24
N SER A 60 -18.76 18.30 -5.33
CA SER A 60 -19.91 18.27 -6.23
C SER A 60 -19.43 18.48 -7.66
N GLY A 61 -20.01 17.74 -8.62
CA GLY A 61 -19.48 17.70 -9.99
C GLY A 61 -18.13 16.99 -10.08
N GLY A 62 -17.19 17.55 -10.85
CA GLY A 62 -15.84 17.02 -11.00
C GLY A 62 -15.72 15.81 -11.93
N ASN A 63 -14.49 15.30 -12.06
CA ASN A 63 -14.17 14.13 -12.86
C ASN A 63 -14.18 12.86 -12.00
N LEU A 64 -14.67 11.77 -12.58
CA LEU A 64 -14.54 10.45 -11.99
C LEU A 64 -13.09 10.00 -12.09
N VAL A 65 -12.43 9.86 -10.95
CA VAL A 65 -11.03 9.40 -10.86
C VAL A 65 -10.97 7.87 -10.83
N TRP A 66 -11.90 7.24 -10.11
CA TRP A 66 -11.92 5.79 -9.95
C TRP A 66 -13.31 5.27 -9.58
N THR A 67 -13.62 4.03 -9.97
CA THR A 67 -14.87 3.33 -9.61
C THR A 67 -14.59 1.88 -9.28
N SER A 68 -15.25 1.37 -8.24
CA SER A 68 -15.21 -0.04 -7.87
C SER A 68 -16.17 -0.87 -8.74
N GLN A 69 -15.97 -2.19 -8.71
CA GLN A 69 -17.03 -3.14 -9.01
C GLN A 69 -18.10 -3.15 -7.91
N THR A 70 -19.20 -3.84 -8.15
CA THR A 70 -20.22 -4.08 -7.12
C THR A 70 -19.68 -5.03 -6.05
N HIS A 71 -19.72 -4.59 -4.80
CA HIS A 71 -19.36 -5.39 -3.63
C HIS A 71 -20.62 -5.85 -2.91
N SER A 72 -20.79 -7.16 -2.74
CA SER A 72 -21.82 -7.70 -1.84
C SER A 72 -21.27 -7.71 -0.42
N VAL A 73 -21.82 -6.87 0.45
CA VAL A 73 -21.27 -6.60 1.79
C VAL A 73 -22.30 -6.99 2.84
N SER A 74 -21.88 -7.83 3.79
CA SER A 74 -22.67 -8.17 4.97
C SER A 74 -22.54 -7.06 6.02
N ILE A 75 -23.68 -6.54 6.46
CA ILE A 75 -23.80 -5.50 7.48
C ILE A 75 -24.34 -6.14 8.75
N THR A 76 -23.68 -5.88 9.88
CA THR A 76 -24.11 -6.37 11.20
C THR A 76 -24.19 -5.21 12.17
N ASN A 77 -25.37 -4.96 12.75
CA ASN A 77 -25.60 -3.80 13.64
C ASN A 77 -25.20 -2.46 13.01
N GLY A 78 -25.46 -2.29 11.72
CA GLY A 78 -25.09 -1.11 10.94
C GLY A 78 -23.61 -1.08 10.53
N ILE A 79 -22.73 -1.90 11.12
CA ILE A 79 -21.29 -1.84 10.85
C ILE A 79 -20.96 -2.67 9.61
N PHE A 80 -20.14 -2.10 8.74
CA PHE A 80 -19.60 -2.78 7.55
C PHE A 80 -18.11 -2.48 7.37
N SER A 81 -17.42 -3.40 6.67
CA SER A 81 -16.01 -3.26 6.28
C SER A 81 -15.82 -3.83 4.89
N VAL A 82 -15.22 -3.04 4.00
CA VAL A 82 -14.94 -3.41 2.60
C VAL A 82 -13.48 -3.17 2.31
N VAL A 83 -12.82 -4.10 1.61
CA VAL A 83 -11.47 -3.88 1.10
C VAL A 83 -11.56 -3.54 -0.39
N LEU A 84 -11.22 -2.30 -0.71
CA LEU A 84 -11.02 -1.82 -2.07
C LEU A 84 -9.61 -2.23 -2.50
N GLN A 85 -9.48 -2.83 -3.67
CA GLN A 85 -8.21 -3.32 -4.20
C GLN A 85 -8.17 -3.16 -5.70
N THR A 86 -6.98 -3.33 -6.28
CA THR A 86 -6.78 -3.45 -7.73
C THR A 86 -7.71 -4.51 -8.32
N GLY A 87 -8.37 -4.19 -9.43
CA GLY A 87 -9.38 -5.05 -10.02
C GLY A 87 -10.22 -4.33 -11.08
N THR A 88 -11.08 -5.11 -11.73
CA THR A 88 -12.02 -4.61 -12.73
C THR A 88 -13.02 -3.64 -12.05
N PRO A 89 -13.39 -2.51 -12.66
CA PRO A 89 -13.03 -2.02 -14.00
C PRO A 89 -11.76 -1.16 -14.07
N VAL A 90 -11.25 -0.64 -12.96
CA VAL A 90 -10.08 0.25 -12.92
C VAL A 90 -9.19 -0.11 -11.74
N ASP A 91 -7.89 -0.28 -11.99
CA ASP A 91 -6.92 -0.52 -10.92
C ASP A 91 -6.76 0.70 -10.02
N ILE A 92 -6.72 0.43 -8.72
CA ILE A 92 -6.40 1.45 -7.72
C ILE A 92 -4.89 1.70 -7.76
N SER A 93 -4.49 2.97 -7.80
CA SER A 93 -3.09 3.38 -7.85
C SER A 93 -2.82 4.53 -6.88
N THR A 94 -1.56 4.88 -6.65
CA THR A 94 -1.20 6.01 -5.78
C THR A 94 -1.75 7.35 -6.31
N SER A 95 -1.91 7.50 -7.64
CA SER A 95 -2.48 8.70 -8.24
C SER A 95 -3.99 8.84 -8.00
N THR A 96 -4.69 7.72 -7.73
CA THR A 96 -6.10 7.72 -7.33
C THR A 96 -6.32 8.58 -6.08
N PHE A 97 -5.34 8.65 -5.18
CA PHE A 97 -5.39 9.40 -3.92
C PHE A 97 -4.55 10.68 -3.90
N SER A 98 -4.18 11.21 -5.07
CA SER A 98 -3.37 12.43 -5.18
C SER A 98 -4.22 13.70 -5.19
N GLY A 99 -4.05 14.57 -4.20
CA GLY A 99 -4.83 15.80 -4.05
C GLY A 99 -6.20 15.57 -3.42
N PRO A 100 -7.12 16.56 -3.47
CA PRO A 100 -8.44 16.43 -2.86
C PRO A 100 -9.24 15.32 -3.54
N ARG A 101 -9.81 14.44 -2.74
CA ARG A 101 -10.59 13.29 -3.20
C ARG A 101 -11.85 13.14 -2.39
N TYR A 102 -12.93 12.83 -3.09
CA TYR A 102 -14.25 12.70 -2.50
C TYR A 102 -14.84 11.35 -2.87
N VAL A 103 -15.31 10.61 -1.88
CA VAL A 103 -15.94 9.30 -2.06
C VAL A 103 -17.45 9.44 -2.13
N GLU A 104 -18.01 8.80 -3.16
CA GLU A 104 -19.44 8.63 -3.36
C GLU A 104 -19.74 7.14 -3.19
N ILE A 105 -20.76 6.84 -2.38
CA ILE A 105 -21.16 5.47 -2.07
C ILE A 105 -22.58 5.27 -2.58
N THR A 106 -22.79 4.24 -3.39
CA THR A 106 -24.11 3.80 -3.83
C THR A 106 -24.44 2.47 -3.15
N ILE A 107 -25.57 2.41 -2.46
CA ILE A 107 -26.08 1.22 -1.76
C ILE A 107 -27.40 0.79 -2.40
N ASP A 108 -27.48 -0.42 -2.94
CA ASP A 108 -28.67 -0.96 -3.62
C ASP A 108 -29.28 0.00 -4.66
N GLY A 109 -28.45 0.78 -5.35
CA GLY A 109 -28.87 1.77 -6.35
C GLY A 109 -29.20 3.17 -5.79
N THR A 110 -29.20 3.35 -4.48
CA THR A 110 -29.34 4.67 -3.84
C THR A 110 -27.97 5.28 -3.59
N THR A 111 -27.68 6.42 -4.22
CA THR A 111 -26.44 7.15 -3.99
C THR A 111 -26.55 8.04 -2.76
N LEU A 112 -25.61 7.87 -1.82
CA LEU A 112 -25.51 8.70 -0.63
C LEU A 112 -24.92 10.08 -1.00
N SER A 113 -25.51 11.13 -0.43
CA SER A 113 -25.09 12.51 -0.59
C SER A 113 -25.15 13.21 0.78
N PRO A 114 -24.20 14.11 1.10
CA PRO A 114 -23.09 14.59 0.26
C PRO A 114 -21.95 13.57 0.12
N ARG A 115 -21.05 13.80 -0.85
CA ARG A 115 -19.80 13.05 -0.96
C ARG A 115 -18.90 13.35 0.24
N GLU A 116 -18.22 12.34 0.74
CA GLU A 116 -17.32 12.49 1.88
C GLU A 116 -15.89 12.75 1.40
N GLU A 117 -15.19 13.69 2.02
CA GLU A 117 -13.78 13.95 1.69
C GLU A 117 -12.88 12.86 2.28
N ILE A 118 -11.96 12.35 1.47
CA ILE A 118 -10.92 11.42 1.92
C ILE A 118 -9.79 12.23 2.54
N VAL A 119 -9.64 12.11 3.85
CA VAL A 119 -8.60 12.80 4.61
C VAL A 119 -7.47 11.86 5.03
N SER A 120 -6.27 12.43 5.16
CA SER A 120 -5.10 11.70 5.65
C SER A 120 -5.17 11.48 7.16
N ALA A 121 -4.63 10.36 7.64
CA ALA A 121 -4.40 10.16 9.07
C ALA A 121 -3.25 11.07 9.55
N PRO A 122 -3.28 11.58 10.81
CA PRO A 122 -2.24 12.49 11.29
C PRO A 122 -0.80 11.95 11.13
N TYR A 123 -0.58 10.67 11.44
CA TYR A 123 0.73 10.04 11.27
C TYR A 123 1.11 9.76 9.80
N SER A 124 0.14 9.64 8.88
CA SER A 124 0.46 9.44 7.46
C SER A 124 0.98 10.72 6.81
N LEU A 125 0.68 11.90 7.36
CA LEU A 125 1.26 13.17 6.91
C LEU A 125 2.77 13.21 7.14
N VAL A 126 3.25 12.65 8.25
CA VAL A 126 4.69 12.53 8.52
C VAL A 126 5.32 11.54 7.55
N ALA A 127 4.67 10.40 7.28
CA ALA A 127 5.15 9.42 6.31
C ALA A 127 5.24 9.98 4.88
N GLN A 128 4.32 10.89 4.49
CA GLN A 128 4.35 11.56 3.18
C GLN A 128 5.60 12.42 2.97
N SER A 129 6.24 12.90 4.04
CA SER A 129 7.48 13.69 3.93
C SER A 129 8.70 12.87 3.47
N LEU A 130 8.59 11.55 3.46
CA LEU A 130 9.64 10.64 2.99
C LEU A 130 9.44 10.37 1.50
N SER A 131 10.51 10.45 0.71
CA SER A 131 10.46 10.06 -0.71
C SER A 131 10.15 8.58 -0.85
N SER A 132 9.47 8.18 -1.93
CA SER A 132 9.17 6.76 -2.23
C SER A 132 10.43 5.88 -2.30
N ASP A 133 11.58 6.51 -2.58
CA ASP A 133 12.92 5.89 -2.59
C ASP A 133 13.78 6.36 -1.42
N ALA A 134 13.19 6.70 -0.26
CA ALA A 134 13.92 7.05 0.95
C ALA A 134 14.70 5.82 1.47
N ILE A 135 15.78 5.49 0.78
CA ILE A 135 16.82 4.62 1.28
C ILE A 135 17.52 5.43 2.36
N VAL A 136 17.30 5.06 3.61
CA VAL A 136 18.10 5.59 4.72
C VAL A 136 19.54 5.20 4.41
N ASN A 137 20.36 6.20 4.05
CA ASN A 137 21.76 5.96 3.75
C ASN A 137 22.40 5.32 4.98
N TRP A 138 22.82 4.07 4.86
CA TRP A 138 23.40 3.29 5.95
C TRP A 138 24.56 4.04 6.63
N ASN A 139 25.35 4.77 5.83
CA ASN A 139 26.50 5.56 6.32
C ASN A 139 26.08 6.88 6.99
N ALA A 140 24.82 7.29 6.88
CA ALA A 140 24.28 8.51 7.50
C ALA A 140 23.54 8.23 8.81
N LEU A 141 23.39 6.96 9.21
CA LEU A 141 22.81 6.59 10.50
C LEU A 141 23.84 6.87 11.61
N THR A 142 23.53 7.86 12.45
CA THR A 142 24.30 8.13 13.67
C THR A 142 23.62 7.41 14.86
N SER A 143 24.40 7.01 15.86
CA SER A 143 23.89 6.30 17.05
C SER A 143 23.35 4.89 16.80
N VAL A 144 23.89 4.18 15.80
CA VAL A 144 23.61 2.75 15.60
C VAL A 144 24.16 1.97 16.82
N PRO A 145 23.34 1.18 17.54
CA PRO A 145 23.83 0.39 18.67
C PRO A 145 24.95 -0.56 18.20
N ALA A 146 25.97 -0.79 19.03
CA ALA A 146 27.19 -1.49 18.64
C ALA A 146 26.99 -2.89 18.00
N GLY A 147 25.84 -3.53 18.22
CA GLY A 147 25.48 -4.81 17.59
C GLY A 147 24.92 -4.73 16.16
N PHE A 148 24.64 -3.52 15.65
CA PHE A 148 24.10 -3.27 14.31
C PHE A 148 25.06 -2.47 13.41
N ALA A 149 26.21 -2.02 13.95
CA ALA A 149 27.17 -1.16 13.26
C ALA A 149 28.31 -1.96 12.59
N ASP A 150 28.01 -2.95 11.77
CA ASP A 150 29.04 -3.73 11.06
C ASP A 150 29.55 -3.05 9.77
N GLY A 151 28.97 -1.91 9.39
CA GLY A 151 29.36 -1.15 8.20
C GLY A 151 29.16 -1.90 6.88
N ALA A 152 28.48 -3.06 6.90
CA ALA A 152 28.20 -3.86 5.72
C ALA A 152 26.72 -3.73 5.35
N ALA A 153 26.41 -3.67 4.07
CA ALA A 153 25.05 -3.90 3.58
C ALA A 153 24.73 -5.40 3.78
N GLY A 154 24.39 -5.77 5.01
CA GLY A 154 24.11 -7.15 5.38
C GLY A 154 22.84 -7.65 4.72
N HIS A 155 22.98 -8.42 3.64
CA HIS A 155 22.00 -9.47 3.34
C HIS A 155 21.91 -10.33 4.60
N ILE A 156 20.75 -10.31 5.28
CA ILE A 156 20.53 -11.03 6.53
C ILE A 156 20.61 -12.53 6.24
N THR A 157 21.82 -13.08 6.25
CA THR A 157 22.08 -14.50 6.06
C THR A 157 22.50 -15.10 7.39
N LYS A 158 21.66 -14.93 8.41
CA LYS A 158 21.71 -15.80 9.57
C LYS A 158 20.42 -16.61 9.63
N ARG A 159 20.53 -17.83 9.13
CA ARG A 159 19.64 -18.92 9.56
C ARG A 159 19.69 -18.99 11.09
N SER A 160 18.49 -19.11 11.67
CA SER A 160 18.21 -19.57 13.04
C SER A 160 18.49 -18.58 14.18
N HIS A 161 17.51 -17.75 14.51
CA HIS A 161 16.62 -17.98 15.66
C HIS A 161 15.83 -16.68 15.95
N VAL A 162 14.54 -16.85 16.21
CA VAL A 162 13.65 -15.81 16.74
C VAL A 162 14.28 -15.25 18.02
N LEU A 163 14.75 -14.00 17.99
CA LEU A 163 15.14 -13.28 19.20
C LEU A 163 13.87 -12.72 19.83
N CYS A 164 13.29 -13.48 20.75
CA CYS A 164 12.20 -13.04 21.61
C CYS A 164 12.71 -11.91 22.52
N ILE A 165 12.08 -10.73 22.46
CA ILE A 165 12.31 -9.67 23.45
C ILE A 165 11.62 -10.13 24.74
N VAL A 166 12.37 -10.75 25.65
CA VAL A 166 11.93 -10.90 27.04
C VAL A 166 12.01 -9.52 27.68
N ARG A 167 10.85 -8.87 27.86
CA ARG A 167 10.75 -7.69 28.73
C ARG A 167 10.99 -8.17 30.16
N ASN A 168 12.10 -7.77 30.76
CA ASN A 168 12.30 -7.95 32.20
C ASN A 168 11.34 -6.99 32.92
N SER A 169 10.23 -7.53 33.41
CA SER A 169 9.32 -6.86 34.32
C SER A 169 9.92 -7.01 35.72
N GLU A 170 10.71 -6.02 36.16
CA GLU A 170 11.04 -5.91 37.58
C GLU A 170 9.77 -5.48 38.33
N TYR A 171 9.23 -6.45 39.06
CA TYR A 171 8.22 -6.24 40.08
C TYR A 171 8.93 -6.37 41.42
N ILE A 172 9.14 -5.23 42.08
CA ILE A 172 9.01 -4.88 43.52
C ILE A 172 9.63 -3.48 43.68
#